data_AF-A0A8R2AP38-F1
#
_entry.id   AF-A0A8R2AP38-F1
#
_cell.length_a   1.000
_cell.length_b   1.000
_cell.length_c   1.000
_cell.angle_alpha   90.00
_cell.angle_beta   90.00
_cell.angle_gamma   90.00
#
_symmetry.space_group_name_H-M   'P 1'
#
loop_
_entity.id
_entity.type
_entity.pdbx_description
1 polymer ?
#
loop_
_entity_poly.entity_id
_entity_poly.type
_entity_poly.pdbx_seq_one_letter_code
_entity_poly.pdbx_strand_id
1 'polypeptide(L)'
;MLKILFHLLGAIHFGYGCYYDQVHVNVPSTSAIVTPYAGKMKYLTHLNAIMQTLYFTLALLNDLFGNNEPTPSEKPLIRRIKDILFSALAFPLSMFVGITFWGIYAIDRELILPRSLDPYFPTWLNHVMHTNIMAFILIDLLTSFRMYPRKKIGLSVLCTYMLCYMVWIHVIYFKTGSWVYPILNILNWPLRVVFYLVCLGLVCSLYSLGEKFNKLVWSKEVEQTVKSGKKKAK
;
A
#
# COMPACT_ATOMS: atom_id res chain seq x y z
N MET A 1 8.72 21.68 10.18
CA MET A 1 7.82 22.34 9.21
C MET A 1 7.70 21.56 7.89
N LEU A 2 8.79 21.32 7.15
CA LEU A 2 8.73 20.62 5.84
C LEU A 2 8.08 19.22 5.89
N LYS A 3 8.40 18.41 6.90
CA LYS A 3 7.81 17.07 7.10
C LYS A 3 6.29 17.10 7.32
N ILE A 4 5.83 18.02 8.16
CA ILE A 4 4.39 18.25 8.43
C ILE A 4 3.67 18.60 7.13
N LEU A 5 4.21 19.54 6.35
CA LEU A 5 3.63 19.94 5.06
C LEU A 5 3.60 18.77 4.08
N PHE A 6 4.65 17.95 4.03
CA PHE A 6 4.70 16.77 3.16
C PHE A 6 3.64 15.72 3.56
N HIS A 7 3.49 15.42 4.85
CA HIS A 7 2.46 14.48 5.30
C HIS A 7 1.04 15.02 5.10
N LEU A 8 0.82 16.31 5.30
CA LEU A 8 -0.45 16.97 4.97
C LEU A 8 -0.76 16.86 3.48
N LEU A 9 0.23 17.15 2.62
CA LEU A 9 0.08 17.01 1.18
C LEU A 9 -0.26 15.58 0.80
N GLY A 10 0.43 14.58 1.35
CA GLY A 10 0.13 13.16 1.13
C GLY A 10 -1.29 12.80 1.55
N ALA A 11 -1.73 13.22 2.73
CA ALA A 11 -3.07 12.96 3.23
C ALA A 11 -4.16 13.56 2.33
N ILE A 12 -4.00 14.82 1.91
CA ILE A 12 -4.92 15.48 0.97
C ILE A 12 -4.88 14.81 -0.41
N HIS A 13 -3.69 14.50 -0.92
CA HIS A 13 -3.50 13.97 -2.26
C HIS A 13 -4.19 12.61 -2.44
N PHE A 14 -3.93 11.66 -1.54
CA PHE A 14 -4.54 10.33 -1.61
C PHE A 14 -5.99 10.34 -1.15
N GLY A 15 -6.34 11.18 -0.16
CA GLY A 15 -7.72 11.35 0.29
C GLY A 15 -8.62 11.89 -0.82
N TYR A 16 -8.16 12.92 -1.55
CA TYR A 16 -8.85 13.45 -2.72
C TYR A 16 -8.93 12.43 -3.85
N GLY A 17 -7.86 11.66 -4.10
CA GLY A 17 -7.90 10.56 -5.07
C GLY A 17 -8.99 9.53 -4.74
N CYS A 18 -9.07 9.09 -3.48
CA CYS A 18 -10.11 8.14 -3.05
C CYS A 18 -11.51 8.73 -3.19
N TYR A 19 -11.70 9.99 -2.76
CA TYR A 19 -12.96 10.72 -2.92
C TYR A 19 -13.38 10.81 -4.39
N TYR A 20 -12.47 11.20 -5.28
CA TYR A 20 -12.76 11.36 -6.69
C TYR A 20 -13.10 10.02 -7.36
N ASP A 21 -12.34 8.96 -7.07
CA ASP A 21 -12.65 7.62 -7.58
C ASP A 21 -14.02 7.11 -7.10
N GLN A 22 -14.41 7.45 -5.88
CA GLN A 22 -15.69 7.03 -5.31
C GLN A 22 -16.88 7.82 -5.87
N VAL A 23 -16.71 9.12 -6.14
CA VAL A 23 -17.82 10.03 -6.49
C VAL A 23 -17.94 10.29 -7.98
N HIS A 24 -16.81 10.39 -8.69
CA HIS A 24 -16.78 10.85 -10.08
C HIS A 24 -16.47 9.73 -11.09
N VAL A 25 -15.78 8.66 -10.69
CA VAL A 25 -15.49 7.52 -11.59
C VAL A 25 -16.67 6.55 -11.60
N ASN A 26 -17.66 6.85 -12.42
CA ASN A 26 -18.88 6.08 -12.57
C ASN A 26 -18.86 5.29 -13.89
N VAL A 27 -18.58 3.99 -13.80
CA VAL A 27 -18.66 3.08 -14.95
C VAL A 27 -20.10 2.58 -15.09
N PRO A 28 -20.72 2.60 -16.28
CA PRO A 28 -22.08 2.14 -16.48
C PRO A 28 -22.31 0.71 -15.97
N SER A 29 -23.42 0.48 -15.29
CA SER A 29 -23.79 -0.83 -14.73
C SER A 29 -24.01 -1.92 -15.79
N THR A 30 -24.22 -1.53 -17.05
CA THR A 30 -24.31 -2.41 -18.21
C THR A 30 -22.95 -2.87 -18.73
N SER A 31 -21.84 -2.39 -18.16
CA SER A 31 -20.50 -2.81 -18.54
C SER A 31 -20.27 -4.27 -18.13
N ALA A 32 -20.10 -5.15 -19.12
CA ALA A 32 -19.74 -6.56 -18.90
C ALA A 32 -18.34 -6.74 -18.25
N ILE A 33 -17.57 -5.66 -18.16
CA ILE A 33 -16.18 -5.66 -17.69
C ILE A 33 -16.10 -5.38 -16.18
N VAL A 34 -17.12 -4.73 -15.60
CA VAL A 34 -17.10 -4.27 -14.20
C VAL A 34 -18.30 -4.81 -13.45
N THR A 35 -18.06 -5.78 -12.55
CA THR A 35 -19.11 -6.26 -11.64
C THR A 35 -19.57 -5.15 -10.67
N PRO A 36 -20.88 -4.85 -10.52
CA PRO A 36 -21.35 -3.83 -9.58
C PRO A 36 -21.11 -4.19 -8.11
N TYR A 37 -21.00 -5.49 -7.80
CA TYR A 37 -20.80 -5.96 -6.44
C TYR A 37 -19.47 -5.46 -5.85
N ALA A 38 -19.47 -5.16 -4.55
CA ALA A 38 -18.32 -4.68 -3.77
C ALA A 38 -17.75 -3.29 -4.18
N GLY A 39 -18.38 -2.58 -5.13
CA GLY A 39 -17.99 -1.21 -5.50
C GLY A 39 -16.50 -1.07 -5.81
N LYS A 40 -15.85 0.00 -5.35
CA LYS A 40 -14.40 0.20 -5.49
C LYS A 40 -13.56 -0.64 -4.52
N MET A 41 -14.16 -1.10 -3.42
CA MET A 41 -13.50 -1.89 -2.36
C MET A 41 -13.06 -3.29 -2.81
N LYS A 42 -13.42 -3.70 -4.02
CA LYS A 42 -12.86 -4.90 -4.66
C LYS A 42 -11.44 -4.72 -5.17
N TYR A 43 -11.01 -3.50 -5.49
CA TYR A 43 -9.70 -3.26 -6.10
C TYR A 43 -8.63 -3.00 -5.03
N LEU A 44 -7.54 -3.77 -5.07
CA LEU A 44 -6.39 -3.56 -4.18
C LEU A 44 -5.80 -2.16 -4.32
N THR A 45 -5.84 -1.58 -5.53
CA THR A 45 -5.43 -0.20 -5.78
C THR A 45 -6.18 0.78 -4.89
N HIS A 46 -7.51 0.70 -4.83
CA HIS A 46 -8.33 1.59 -4.02
C HIS A 46 -8.08 1.36 -2.53
N LEU A 47 -7.99 0.10 -2.10
CA LEU A 47 -7.65 -0.25 -0.71
C LEU A 47 -6.27 0.28 -0.31
N ASN A 48 -5.29 0.25 -1.22
CA ASN A 48 -3.97 0.81 -0.98
C ASN A 48 -3.99 2.35 -0.95
N ALA A 49 -4.79 3.02 -1.78
CA ALA A 49 -4.93 4.48 -1.69
C ALA A 49 -5.58 4.92 -0.36
N ILE A 50 -6.56 4.16 0.15
CA ILE A 50 -7.09 4.34 1.51
C ILE A 50 -5.96 4.12 2.53
N MET A 51 -5.16 3.06 2.38
CA MET A 51 -4.02 2.78 3.25
C MET A 51 -3.00 3.94 3.27
N GLN A 52 -2.70 4.54 2.11
CA GLN A 52 -1.83 5.73 2.03
C GLN A 52 -2.47 6.93 2.73
N THR A 53 -3.76 7.18 2.50
CA THR A 53 -4.50 8.27 3.17
C THR A 53 -4.45 8.12 4.70
N LEU A 54 -4.73 6.92 5.21
CA LEU A 54 -4.65 6.61 6.63
C LEU A 54 -3.22 6.79 7.17
N TYR A 55 -2.23 6.27 6.44
CA TYR A 55 -0.83 6.38 6.82
C TYR A 55 -0.36 7.84 6.93
N PHE A 56 -0.56 8.63 5.87
CA PHE A 56 -0.13 10.04 5.85
C PHE A 56 -0.89 10.89 6.86
N THR A 57 -2.16 10.59 7.12
CA THR A 57 -2.93 11.23 8.20
C THR A 57 -2.33 10.88 9.57
N LEU A 58 -2.04 9.62 9.85
CA LEU A 58 -1.39 9.21 11.09
C LEU A 58 0.01 9.79 11.24
N ALA A 59 0.75 9.93 10.14
CA ALA A 59 2.06 10.56 10.13
C ALA A 59 1.98 12.05 10.45
N LEU A 60 1.02 12.77 9.85
CA LEU A 60 0.73 14.17 10.18
C LEU A 60 0.36 14.33 11.66
N LEU A 61 -0.56 13.51 12.17
CA LEU A 61 -0.97 13.56 13.58
C LEU A 61 0.21 13.26 14.53
N ASN A 62 1.07 12.30 14.17
CA ASN A 62 2.28 12.02 14.93
C ASN A 62 3.29 13.17 14.89
N ASP A 63 3.36 13.93 13.79
CA ASP A 63 4.24 15.10 13.75
C ASP A 63 3.74 16.26 14.59
N LEU A 64 2.41 16.40 14.73
CA LEU A 64 1.79 17.47 15.53
C LEU A 64 1.77 17.15 17.03
N PHE A 65 1.51 15.89 17.38
CA PHE A 65 1.21 15.49 18.77
C PHE A 65 2.08 14.34 19.30
N GLY A 66 2.85 13.68 18.42
CA GLY A 66 3.66 12.53 18.76
C GLY A 66 5.11 12.88 19.06
N ASN A 67 5.99 11.88 18.91
CA ASN A 67 7.43 12.03 19.08
C ASN A 67 8.15 11.30 17.94
N ASN A 68 9.03 12.03 17.24
CA ASN A 68 9.82 11.55 16.10
C ASN A 68 11.30 11.30 16.42
N GLU A 69 11.73 11.53 17.66
CA GLU A 69 13.10 11.26 18.09
C GLU A 69 13.47 9.79 17.82
N PRO A 70 14.73 9.51 17.45
CA PRO A 70 15.18 8.14 17.23
C PRO A 70 15.12 7.25 18.49
N THR A 71 15.39 7.84 19.65
CA THR A 71 15.45 7.15 20.94
C THR A 71 14.64 7.90 22.00
N PRO A 72 13.31 7.97 21.88
CA PRO A 72 12.48 8.66 22.84
C PRO A 72 12.52 7.92 24.19
N SER A 73 12.33 8.64 25.29
CA SER A 73 12.19 8.05 26.63
C SER A 73 11.04 7.04 26.65
N GLU A 74 9.89 7.47 26.12
CA GLU A 74 8.70 6.67 25.84
C GLU A 74 8.25 6.85 24.38
N LYS A 75 8.03 5.74 23.67
CA LYS A 75 7.51 5.78 22.30
C LYS A 75 5.97 5.81 22.36
N PRO A 76 5.30 6.92 21.96
CA PRO A 76 3.85 7.06 22.07
C PRO A 76 3.12 6.07 21.15
N LEU A 77 1.88 5.71 21.50
CA LEU A 77 1.09 4.73 20.77
C LEU A 77 0.93 5.10 19.29
N ILE A 78 0.66 6.36 18.99
CA ILE A 78 0.51 6.87 17.61
C ILE A 78 1.75 6.58 16.75
N ARG A 79 2.95 6.77 17.32
CA ARG A 79 4.22 6.48 16.66
C ARG A 79 4.40 4.98 16.42
N ARG A 80 4.00 4.13 17.38
CA ARG A 80 4.06 2.66 17.24
C ARG A 80 3.15 2.18 16.12
N ILE A 81 1.90 2.66 16.09
CA ILE A 81 0.92 2.33 15.05
C ILE A 81 1.42 2.81 13.69
N LYS A 82 1.85 4.07 13.58
CA LYS A 82 2.40 4.64 12.34
C LYS A 82 3.56 3.81 11.79
N ASP A 83 4.50 3.41 12.63
CA ASP A 83 5.68 2.65 12.19
C ASP A 83 5.31 1.23 11.73
N ILE A 84 4.38 0.56 12.42
CA ILE A 84 3.87 -0.75 11.99
C ILE A 84 3.10 -0.62 10.68
N LEU A 85 2.19 0.35 10.58
CA LEU A 85 1.34 0.58 9.41
C LEU A 85 2.19 0.84 8.18
N PHE A 86 3.20 1.72 8.30
CA PHE A 86 4.16 1.96 7.22
C PHE A 86 4.87 0.67 6.81
N SER A 87 5.53 0.03 7.79
CA SER A 87 6.50 -1.02 7.52
C SER A 87 5.82 -2.27 6.99
N ALA A 88 4.69 -2.65 7.59
CA ALA A 88 4.00 -3.90 7.27
C ALA A 88 3.01 -3.75 6.11
N LEU A 89 2.40 -2.58 5.90
CA LEU A 89 1.32 -2.43 4.92
C LEU A 89 1.63 -1.33 3.90
N ALA A 90 1.71 -0.06 4.30
CA ALA A 90 1.73 1.06 3.36
C ALA A 90 2.92 1.02 2.39
N PHE A 91 4.12 0.69 2.85
CA PHE A 91 5.31 0.57 2.00
C PHE A 91 5.26 -0.63 1.04
N PRO A 92 5.17 -1.89 1.53
CA PRO A 92 5.19 -3.04 0.62
C PRO A 92 3.99 -3.07 -0.33
N LEU A 93 2.79 -2.65 0.11
CA LEU A 93 1.61 -2.63 -0.75
C LEU A 93 1.70 -1.57 -1.84
N SER A 94 2.17 -0.37 -1.55
CA SER A 94 2.28 0.67 -2.58
C SER A 94 3.29 0.31 -3.65
N MET A 95 4.46 -0.22 -3.26
CA MET A 95 5.44 -0.74 -4.20
C MET A 95 4.85 -1.91 -5.01
N PHE A 96 4.15 -2.84 -4.37
CA PHE A 96 3.53 -3.98 -5.05
C PHE A 96 2.47 -3.53 -6.05
N VAL A 97 1.52 -2.69 -5.65
CA VAL A 97 0.45 -2.17 -6.52
C VAL A 97 1.05 -1.42 -7.70
N GLY A 98 2.00 -0.50 -7.47
CA GLY A 98 2.57 0.28 -8.56
C GLY A 98 3.41 -0.56 -9.53
N ILE A 99 4.29 -1.44 -9.02
CA ILE A 99 5.13 -2.31 -9.86
C ILE A 99 4.27 -3.28 -10.67
N THR A 100 3.32 -3.97 -10.03
CA THR A 100 2.48 -4.95 -10.73
C THR A 100 1.55 -4.29 -11.73
N PHE A 101 0.94 -3.15 -11.37
CA PHE A 101 0.10 -2.39 -12.28
C PHE A 101 0.87 -1.96 -13.52
N TRP A 102 1.97 -1.23 -13.37
CA TRP A 102 2.72 -0.73 -14.53
C TRP A 102 3.41 -1.84 -15.31
N GLY A 103 3.87 -2.90 -14.64
CA GLY A 103 4.43 -4.08 -15.30
C GLY A 103 3.42 -4.79 -16.18
N ILE A 104 2.20 -5.05 -15.67
CA ILE A 104 1.13 -5.66 -16.47
C ILE A 104 0.66 -4.67 -17.56
N TYR A 105 0.48 -3.40 -17.21
CA TYR A 105 0.03 -2.35 -18.14
C TYR A 105 0.96 -2.20 -19.35
N ALA A 106 2.28 -2.29 -19.14
CA ALA A 106 3.28 -2.19 -20.19
C ALA A 106 3.31 -3.41 -21.12
N ILE A 107 2.94 -4.59 -20.63
CA ILE A 107 2.86 -5.82 -21.43
C ILE A 107 1.53 -5.85 -22.19
N ASP A 108 0.42 -5.77 -21.46
CA ASP A 108 -0.92 -5.68 -22.01
C ASP A 108 -1.86 -5.02 -20.98
N ARG A 109 -2.19 -3.76 -21.24
CA ARG A 109 -3.09 -2.98 -20.40
C ARG A 109 -4.50 -3.55 -20.27
N GLU A 110 -4.98 -4.36 -21.22
CA GLU A 110 -6.31 -4.97 -21.14
C GLU A 110 -6.41 -5.97 -19.98
N LEU A 111 -5.28 -6.43 -19.44
CA LEU A 111 -5.21 -7.34 -18.30
C LEU A 111 -5.45 -6.67 -16.94
N ILE A 112 -5.35 -5.33 -16.86
CA ILE A 112 -5.41 -4.58 -15.59
C ILE A 112 -6.23 -3.28 -15.65
N LEU A 113 -6.17 -2.54 -16.75
CA LEU A 113 -6.96 -1.32 -16.99
C LEU A 113 -7.38 -1.22 -18.48
N PRO A 114 -8.45 -1.95 -18.87
CA PRO A 114 -8.98 -1.97 -20.22
C PRO A 114 -9.27 -0.59 -20.82
N ARG A 115 -9.09 -0.44 -22.14
CA ARG A 115 -9.39 0.82 -22.88
C ARG A 115 -10.82 1.32 -22.70
N SER A 116 -11.76 0.40 -22.49
CA SER A 116 -13.16 0.73 -22.21
C SER A 116 -13.36 1.57 -20.93
N LEU A 117 -12.37 1.64 -20.05
CA LEU A 117 -12.42 2.42 -18.81
C LEU A 117 -11.86 3.84 -18.97
N ASP A 118 -11.17 4.15 -20.06
CA ASP A 118 -10.53 5.46 -20.30
C ASP A 118 -11.51 6.65 -20.22
N PRO A 119 -12.77 6.55 -20.72
CA PRO A 119 -13.73 7.65 -20.58
C PRO A 119 -14.11 7.99 -19.14
N TYR A 120 -13.89 7.07 -18.19
CA TYR A 120 -14.32 7.20 -16.80
C TYR A 120 -13.16 7.40 -15.83
N PHE A 121 -11.97 6.87 -16.14
CA PHE A 121 -10.83 6.86 -15.25
C PHE A 121 -9.70 7.75 -15.77
N PRO A 122 -9.61 9.01 -15.32
CA PRO A 122 -8.69 9.98 -15.91
C PRO A 122 -7.23 9.66 -15.59
N THR A 123 -6.34 10.03 -16.50
CA THR A 123 -4.89 9.74 -16.41
C THR A 123 -4.25 10.27 -15.12
N TRP A 124 -4.64 11.45 -14.64
CA TRP A 124 -4.10 12.00 -13.40
C TRP A 124 -4.43 11.10 -12.20
N LEU A 125 -5.67 10.58 -12.14
CA LEU A 125 -6.11 9.69 -11.07
C LEU A 125 -5.39 8.35 -11.17
N ASN A 126 -5.14 7.87 -12.38
CA ASN A 126 -4.31 6.68 -12.60
C ASN A 126 -2.91 6.85 -11.98
N HIS A 127 -2.28 8.01 -12.15
CA HIS A 127 -0.99 8.30 -11.51
C HIS A 127 -1.11 8.45 -9.99
N VAL A 128 -2.15 9.13 -9.47
CA VAL A 128 -2.41 9.19 -8.01
C VAL A 128 -2.45 7.79 -7.41
N MET A 129 -3.16 6.87 -8.08
CA MET A 129 -3.46 5.54 -7.59
C MET A 129 -2.34 4.52 -7.78
N HIS A 130 -1.47 4.68 -8.79
CA HIS A 130 -0.45 3.66 -9.13
C HIS A 130 0.99 4.16 -9.14
N THR A 131 1.24 5.46 -9.30
CA THR A 131 2.60 6.02 -9.36
C THR A 131 2.93 6.79 -8.08
N ASN A 132 2.08 7.74 -7.72
CA ASN A 132 2.36 8.68 -6.63
C ASN A 132 2.40 7.97 -5.29
N ILE A 133 1.61 6.90 -5.10
CA ILE A 133 1.71 6.02 -3.93
C ILE A 133 3.15 5.52 -3.68
N MET A 134 3.88 5.15 -4.73
CA MET A 134 5.27 4.68 -4.62
C MET A 134 6.21 5.84 -4.35
N ALA A 135 6.05 6.95 -5.09
CA ALA A 135 6.90 8.12 -4.95
C ALA A 135 6.82 8.71 -3.54
N PHE A 136 5.61 8.92 -3.02
CA PHE A 136 5.39 9.50 -1.70
C PHE A 136 5.90 8.58 -0.58
N ILE A 137 5.64 7.27 -0.66
CA ILE A 137 6.10 6.36 0.39
C ILE A 137 7.63 6.22 0.41
N LEU A 138 8.28 6.31 -0.76
CA LEU A 138 9.74 6.31 -0.88
C LEU A 138 10.33 7.60 -0.30
N ILE A 139 9.77 8.76 -0.65
CA ILE A 139 10.20 10.04 -0.06
C ILE A 139 10.04 10.00 1.46
N ASP A 140 8.95 9.43 1.97
CA ASP A 140 8.75 9.28 3.41
C ASP A 140 9.75 8.30 4.05
N LEU A 141 10.11 7.20 3.37
CA LEU A 141 11.20 6.31 3.82
C LEU A 141 12.51 7.09 3.98
N LEU A 142 12.82 7.95 3.02
CA LEU A 142 14.06 8.72 2.96
C LEU A 142 14.12 9.88 3.97
N THR A 143 12.96 10.43 4.37
CA THR A 143 12.89 11.67 5.17
C THR A 143 12.35 11.48 6.59
N SER A 144 11.77 10.32 6.88
CA SER A 144 11.20 9.98 8.17
C SER A 144 11.74 8.66 8.71
N PHE A 145 12.66 8.78 9.66
CA PHE A 145 13.16 7.63 10.44
C PHE A 145 12.00 6.83 11.04
N ARG A 146 12.18 5.51 11.10
CA ARG A 146 11.37 4.57 11.87
C ARG A 146 12.18 3.31 12.16
N MET A 147 11.79 2.62 13.23
CA MET A 147 12.26 1.27 13.49
C MET A 147 11.26 0.27 12.95
N TYR A 148 11.68 -0.56 11.99
CA TYR A 148 10.86 -1.67 11.50
C TYR A 148 10.54 -2.62 12.67
N PRO A 149 9.32 -3.20 12.70
CA PRO A 149 8.97 -4.21 13.68
C PRO A 149 9.84 -5.47 13.48
N ARG A 150 9.79 -6.40 14.45
CA ARG A 150 10.39 -7.72 14.24
C ARG A 150 9.87 -8.31 12.93
N LYS A 151 10.76 -8.79 12.07
CA LYS A 151 10.44 -9.25 10.71
C LYS A 151 9.26 -10.24 10.67
N LYS A 152 9.19 -11.18 11.61
CA LYS A 152 8.07 -12.14 11.73
C LYS A 152 6.72 -11.45 11.94
N ILE A 153 6.67 -10.40 12.76
CA ILE A 153 5.43 -9.63 13.02
C ILE A 153 5.04 -8.85 11.76
N GLY A 154 5.99 -8.12 11.16
CA GLY A 154 5.70 -7.33 9.95
C GLY A 154 5.23 -8.19 8.77
N LEU A 155 5.93 -9.30 8.51
CA LEU A 155 5.53 -10.25 7.47
C LEU A 155 4.20 -10.96 7.80
N SER A 156 3.94 -11.28 9.07
CA SER A 156 2.66 -11.88 9.46
C SER A 156 1.49 -10.93 9.17
N VAL A 157 1.60 -9.65 9.56
CA VAL A 157 0.57 -8.64 9.27
C VAL A 157 0.36 -8.50 7.76
N LEU A 158 1.44 -8.40 6.98
CA LEU A 158 1.37 -8.29 5.52
C LEU A 158 0.72 -9.52 4.88
N CYS A 159 1.16 -10.73 5.24
CA CYS A 159 0.63 -11.96 4.68
C CYS A 159 -0.85 -12.13 5.03
N THR A 160 -1.25 -11.85 6.27
CA THR A 160 -2.66 -11.88 6.67
C THR A 160 -3.49 -10.91 5.82
N TYR A 161 -3.02 -9.68 5.60
CA TYR A 161 -3.71 -8.71 4.75
C TYR A 161 -3.87 -9.24 3.30
N MET A 162 -2.81 -9.78 2.72
CA MET A 162 -2.84 -10.33 1.36
C MET A 162 -3.76 -11.55 1.24
N LEU A 163 -3.77 -12.43 2.25
CA LEU A 163 -4.66 -13.57 2.30
C LEU A 163 -6.12 -13.14 2.44
N CYS A 164 -6.43 -12.16 3.29
CA CYS A 164 -7.77 -11.59 3.40
C CYS A 164 -8.24 -11.00 2.07
N TYR A 165 -7.37 -10.27 1.36
CA TYR A 165 -7.70 -9.73 0.05
C TYR A 165 -7.89 -10.84 -1.00
N MET A 166 -7.05 -11.88 -0.99
CA MET A 166 -7.21 -13.05 -1.85
C MET A 166 -8.57 -13.73 -1.60
N VAL A 167 -8.95 -13.96 -0.33
CA VAL A 167 -10.27 -14.50 0.02
C VAL A 167 -11.37 -13.58 -0.51
N TRP A 168 -11.23 -12.27 -0.35
CA TRP A 168 -12.22 -11.30 -0.80
C TRP A 168 -12.50 -11.35 -2.30
N ILE A 169 -11.47 -11.41 -3.15
CA ILE A 169 -11.68 -11.51 -4.60
C ILE A 169 -12.33 -12.83 -5.01
N HIS A 170 -12.12 -13.92 -4.25
CA HIS A 170 -12.82 -15.19 -4.49
C HIS A 170 -14.28 -15.13 -4.05
N VAL A 171 -14.59 -14.49 -2.91
CA VAL A 171 -15.98 -14.24 -2.48
C VAL A 171 -16.74 -13.48 -3.57
N ILE A 172 -16.12 -12.47 -4.19
CA ILE A 172 -16.71 -11.72 -5.31
C ILE A 172 -16.93 -12.64 -6.52
N TYR A 173 -15.94 -13.45 -6.89
CA TYR A 173 -16.06 -14.40 -8.01
C TYR A 173 -17.20 -15.39 -7.79
N PHE A 174 -17.27 -16.04 -6.62
CA PHE A 174 -18.33 -17.02 -6.33
C PHE A 174 -19.72 -16.41 -6.21
N LYS A 175 -19.82 -15.10 -5.92
CA LYS A 175 -21.12 -14.38 -5.91
C LYS A 175 -21.56 -13.86 -7.27
N THR A 176 -20.62 -13.51 -8.15
CA THR A 176 -20.92 -12.75 -9.38
C THR A 176 -20.56 -13.51 -10.66
N GLY A 177 -19.85 -14.62 -10.56
CA GLY A 177 -19.27 -15.34 -11.70
C GLY A 177 -18.11 -14.63 -12.39
N SER A 178 -17.70 -13.45 -11.90
CA SER A 178 -16.73 -12.57 -12.56
C SER A 178 -15.53 -12.27 -11.67
N TRP A 179 -14.32 -12.37 -12.23
CA TRP A 179 -13.11 -11.97 -11.51
C TRP A 179 -12.96 -10.45 -11.44
N VAL A 180 -12.34 -9.97 -10.36
CA VAL A 180 -12.04 -8.53 -10.17
C VAL A 180 -11.05 -8.02 -11.21
N TYR A 181 -10.09 -8.85 -11.61
CA TYR A 181 -9.02 -8.50 -12.54
C TYR A 181 -9.12 -9.34 -13.82
N PRO A 182 -9.07 -8.73 -15.02
CA PRO A 182 -9.16 -9.45 -16.29
C PRO A 182 -8.14 -10.58 -16.45
N ILE A 183 -6.91 -10.39 -15.95
CA ILE A 183 -5.86 -11.43 -15.96
C ILE A 183 -6.32 -12.77 -15.36
N LEU A 184 -7.17 -12.75 -14.33
CA LEU A 184 -7.65 -13.96 -13.67
C LEU A 184 -8.65 -14.75 -14.52
N ASN A 185 -9.30 -14.12 -15.50
CA ASN A 185 -10.15 -14.81 -16.47
C ASN A 185 -9.33 -15.70 -17.42
N ILE A 186 -8.09 -15.30 -17.71
CA ILE A 186 -7.21 -16.00 -18.68
C ILE A 186 -6.48 -17.17 -18.02
N LEU A 187 -6.11 -17.02 -16.74
CA LEU A 187 -5.40 -18.05 -16.00
C LEU A 187 -6.35 -19.19 -15.62
N ASN A 188 -5.99 -20.43 -15.92
CA ASN A 188 -6.65 -21.60 -15.35
C ASN A 188 -6.31 -21.75 -13.85
N TRP A 189 -6.97 -22.69 -13.15
CA TRP A 189 -6.80 -22.83 -11.70
C TRP A 189 -5.35 -23.05 -11.23
N PRO A 190 -4.56 -23.98 -11.82
CA PRO A 190 -3.15 -24.12 -11.47
C PRO A 190 -2.35 -22.83 -11.65
N LEU A 191 -2.53 -22.13 -12.77
CA LEU A 191 -1.83 -20.88 -13.04
C LEU A 191 -2.25 -19.74 -12.09
N ARG A 192 -3.52 -19.70 -11.64
CA ARG A 192 -3.97 -18.75 -10.61
C ARG A 192 -3.23 -18.98 -9.28
N VAL A 193 -3.07 -20.24 -8.86
CA VAL A 193 -2.32 -20.57 -7.63
C VAL A 193 -0.87 -20.09 -7.75
N VAL A 194 -0.21 -20.39 -8.87
CA VAL A 194 1.16 -19.91 -9.13
C VAL A 194 1.21 -18.38 -9.12
N PHE A 195 0.26 -17.71 -9.78
CA PHE A 195 0.17 -16.26 -9.81
C PHE A 195 0.05 -15.65 -8.41
N TYR A 196 -0.80 -16.21 -7.54
CA TYR A 196 -0.93 -15.75 -6.15
C TYR A 196 0.35 -15.97 -5.34
N LEU A 197 1.02 -17.10 -5.51
CA LEU A 197 2.30 -17.39 -4.84
C LEU A 197 3.39 -16.41 -5.29
N VAL A 198 3.47 -16.11 -6.58
CA VAL A 198 4.40 -15.10 -7.13
C VAL A 198 4.09 -13.72 -6.57
N CYS A 199 2.81 -13.31 -6.54
CA CYS A 199 2.40 -12.04 -5.95
C CYS A 199 2.77 -11.94 -4.47
N LEU A 200 2.51 -13.00 -3.68
CA LEU A 200 2.84 -13.04 -2.27
C LEU A 200 4.36 -13.02 -2.03
N GLY A 201 5.13 -13.75 -2.84
CA GLY A 201 6.59 -13.73 -2.81
C GLY A 201 7.15 -12.34 -3.13
N LEU A 202 6.61 -11.68 -4.15
CA LEU A 202 7.00 -10.32 -4.54
C LEU A 202 6.74 -9.32 -3.41
N VAL A 203 5.54 -9.27 -2.83
CA VAL A 203 5.21 -8.30 -1.78
C VAL A 203 6.03 -8.54 -0.50
N CYS A 204 6.32 -9.80 -0.14
CA CYS A 204 7.22 -10.13 0.98
C CYS A 204 8.68 -9.73 0.70
N SER A 205 9.11 -9.83 -0.56
CA SER A 205 10.42 -9.35 -0.99
C SER A 205 10.51 -7.83 -0.91
N LEU A 206 9.46 -7.12 -1.31
CA LEU A 206 9.35 -5.66 -1.20
C LEU A 206 9.36 -5.18 0.26
N TYR A 207 8.68 -5.90 1.18
CA TYR A 207 8.82 -5.65 2.62
C TYR A 207 10.28 -5.75 3.07
N SER A 208 10.97 -6.83 2.67
CA SER A 208 12.36 -7.06 3.05
C SER A 208 13.30 -6.02 2.45
N LEU A 209 13.00 -5.55 1.23
CA LEU A 209 13.75 -4.48 0.57
C LEU A 209 13.56 -3.15 1.30
N GLY A 210 12.32 -2.79 1.67
CA GLY A 210 12.02 -1.61 2.48
C GLY A 210 12.74 -1.63 3.83
N GLU A 211 12.76 -2.78 4.51
CA GLU A 211 13.51 -2.93 5.76
C GLU A 211 15.01 -2.67 5.57
N LYS A 212 15.61 -3.24 4.50
CA LYS A 212 17.02 -3.03 4.17
C LYS A 212 17.30 -1.57 3.84
N PHE A 213 16.49 -0.95 2.98
CA PHE A 213 16.64 0.47 2.61
C PHE A 213 16.51 1.40 3.81
N ASN A 214 15.55 1.16 4.69
CA ASN A 214 15.42 1.94 5.93
C ASN A 214 16.69 1.83 6.81
N LYS A 215 17.26 0.63 6.95
CA LYS A 215 18.51 0.42 7.71
C LYS A 215 19.71 1.11 7.06
N LEU A 216 19.75 1.18 5.72
CA LEU A 216 20.83 1.86 5.00
C LEU A 216 20.75 3.38 5.17
N VAL A 217 19.55 3.95 4.98
CA VAL A 217 19.31 5.40 5.09
C VAL A 217 19.52 5.90 6.52
N TRP A 218 19.07 5.12 7.52
CA TRP A 218 19.04 5.52 8.93
C TRP A 218 19.96 4.68 9.81
N SER A 219 21.12 4.28 9.28
CA SER A 219 22.05 3.36 9.96
C SER A 219 22.47 3.86 11.35
N LYS A 220 22.78 5.15 11.46
CA LYS A 220 23.19 5.80 12.71
C LYS A 220 22.07 5.76 13.76
N GLU A 221 20.86 6.11 13.38
CA GLU A 221 19.68 6.12 14.24
C GLU A 221 19.33 4.70 14.70
N VAL A 222 19.37 3.72 13.79
CA VAL A 222 19.16 2.30 14.12
C VAL A 222 20.19 1.83 15.15
N GLU A 223 21.47 2.12 14.95
CA GLU A 223 22.52 1.77 15.89
C GLU A 223 22.33 2.42 17.27
N GLN A 224 21.96 3.70 17.29
CA GLN A 224 21.66 4.44 18.52
C GLN A 224 20.49 3.81 19.28
N THR A 225 19.40 3.46 18.59
CA THR A 225 18.25 2.79 19.21
C THR A 225 18.61 1.43 19.78
N VAL A 226 19.41 0.63 19.07
CA VAL A 226 19.86 -0.70 19.56
C VAL A 226 20.77 -0.55 20.78
N LYS A 227 21.73 0.39 20.77
CA LYS A 227 22.62 0.65 21.91
C LYS A 227 21.86 1.14 23.15
N SER A 228 20.92 2.08 22.96
CA SER A 228 20.06 2.59 24.03
C SER A 228 19.20 1.49 24.66
N GLY A 229 18.60 0.63 23.84
CA GLY A 229 17.82 -0.52 24.32
C GLY A 229 18.62 -1.51 25.17
N LYS A 230 19.88 -1.80 24.77
CA LYS A 230 20.78 -2.65 25.57
C LYS A 230 21.17 -2.03 26.92
N LYS A 231 21.32 -0.71 26.99
CA LYS A 231 21.61 0.00 28.25
C LYS A 231 20.42 -0.04 29.22
N LYS A 232 19.19 0.09 28.72
CA LYS A 232 17.97 0.02 29.56
C LYS A 232 17.64 -1.39 30.06
N ALA A 233 18.18 -2.43 29.43
CA ALA A 233 17.95 -3.83 29.78
C ALA A 233 19.00 -4.42 30.75
N LYS A 234 20.06 -3.65 31.04
CA LYS A 234 21.04 -3.94 32.09
C LYS A 234 20.66 -3.20 33.35
#